data_AF-A0A3D2EHW0-F1
#
_entry.id   AF-A0A3D2EHW0-F1
#
_cell.length_a   1.000
_cell.length_b   1.000
_cell.length_c   1.000
_cell.angle_alpha   90.00
_cell.angle_beta   90.00
_cell.angle_gamma   90.00
#
_symmetry.space_group_name_H-M   'P 1'
#
loop_
_entity.id
_entity.type
_entity.pdbx_description
1 polymer ?
#
loop_
_entity_poly.entity_id
_entity_poly.type
_entity_poly.pdbx_seq_one_letter_code
_entity_poly.pdbx_strand_id
1 'polypeptide(L)'
;KIDKPGANIDRVKQEMTEYELIPVDWGGSTEFVPVSAKTGEGISTLLETVLLTAEIMELKANPNRRARGLVIEAELDKGRGPVAT
;
A
#
# COMPACT_ATOMS: atom_id res chain seq x y z
N LYS A 1 11.62 2.82 -8.00
CA LYS A 1 13.03 3.28 -8.11
C LYS A 1 13.09 4.34 -9.21
N ILE A 2 12.48 5.49 -8.98
CA ILE A 2 12.48 6.60 -9.93
C ILE A 2 13.81 7.36 -9.92
N ASP A 3 14.62 7.14 -8.89
CA ASP A 3 15.96 7.67 -8.71
C ASP A 3 17.01 7.11 -9.69
N LYS A 4 16.64 6.14 -10.53
CA LYS A 4 17.54 5.52 -11.49
C LYS A 4 17.37 6.14 -12.89
N PRO A 5 18.47 6.37 -13.63
CA PRO A 5 18.40 6.98 -14.96
C PRO A 5 17.67 6.14 -16.01
N GLY A 6 17.54 4.82 -15.79
CA GLY A 6 16.76 3.93 -16.65
C GLY A 6 15.31 3.69 -16.18
N ALA A 7 14.83 4.42 -15.19
CA ALA A 7 13.46 4.27 -14.70
C ALA A 7 12.48 4.84 -15.74
N ASN A 8 11.50 4.03 -16.14
CA ASN A 8 10.46 4.43 -17.07
C ASN A 8 9.09 4.10 -16.46
N ILE A 9 8.40 5.12 -15.95
CA ILE A 9 7.12 4.97 -15.25
C ILE A 9 6.00 4.62 -16.25
N ASP A 10 6.00 5.25 -17.41
CA ASP A 10 4.96 5.04 -18.43
C ASP A 10 4.97 3.60 -18.95
N ARG A 11 6.16 3.04 -19.13
CA ARG A 11 6.30 1.62 -19.50
C ARG A 11 5.72 0.70 -18.42
N VAL A 12 5.97 0.98 -17.14
CA VAL A 12 5.39 0.19 -16.04
C VAL A 12 3.86 0.32 -16.03
N LYS A 13 3.32 1.54 -16.19
CA LYS A 13 1.87 1.75 -16.30
C LYS A 13 1.27 0.94 -17.45
N GLN A 14 1.91 0.98 -18.63
CA GLN A 14 1.48 0.20 -19.80
C GLN A 14 1.49 -1.30 -19.51
N GLU A 15 2.58 -1.86 -18.98
CA GLU A 15 2.67 -3.28 -18.62
C GLU A 15 1.60 -3.70 -17.59
N MET A 16 1.24 -2.82 -16.65
CA MET A 16 0.18 -3.11 -15.66
C MET A 16 -1.23 -3.14 -16.27
N THR A 17 -1.48 -2.45 -17.38
CA THR A 17 -2.79 -2.53 -18.06
C THR A 17 -3.10 -3.94 -18.58
N GLU A 18 -2.08 -4.76 -18.87
CA GLU A 18 -2.26 -6.17 -19.26
C GLU A 18 -2.89 -7.01 -18.12
N TYR A 19 -2.78 -6.55 -16.88
CA TYR A 19 -3.37 -7.15 -15.68
C TYR A 19 -4.65 -6.43 -15.23
N GLU A 20 -5.26 -5.62 -16.10
CA GLU A 20 -6.47 -4.83 -15.83
C GLU A 20 -6.29 -3.74 -14.75
N LEU A 21 -5.03 -3.41 -14.41
CA LEU A 21 -4.70 -2.32 -13.48
C LEU A 21 -4.56 -1.01 -14.26
N ILE A 22 -5.68 -0.32 -14.45
CA ILE A 22 -5.73 0.93 -15.21
C ILE A 22 -5.48 2.13 -14.28
N PRO A 23 -4.47 2.97 -14.57
CA PRO A 23 -4.19 4.18 -13.79
C PRO A 23 -5.35 5.19 -13.79
N VAL A 24 -5.53 5.92 -12.69
CA VAL A 24 -6.53 7.00 -12.57
C VAL A 24 -6.35 8.09 -13.63
N ASP A 25 -5.11 8.45 -13.99
CA ASP A 25 -4.83 9.45 -15.01
C ASP A 25 -5.23 9.01 -16.43
N TRP A 26 -5.49 7.71 -16.63
CA TRP A 26 -6.01 7.15 -17.88
C TRP A 26 -7.50 6.79 -17.77
N GLY A 27 -8.19 7.30 -16.74
CA GLY A 27 -9.60 7.06 -16.50
C GLY A 27 -9.90 5.71 -15.81
N GLY A 28 -8.88 5.04 -15.27
CA GLY A 28 -9.04 3.86 -14.43
C GLY A 28 -9.34 4.17 -12.97
N SER A 29 -9.19 3.17 -12.11
CA SER A 29 -9.44 3.26 -10.67
C SER A 29 -8.21 2.94 -9.81
N THR A 30 -7.09 2.57 -10.42
CA THR A 30 -5.89 2.18 -9.69
C THR A 30 -4.96 3.37 -9.49
N GLU A 31 -4.62 3.65 -8.25
CA GLU A 31 -3.66 4.71 -7.91
C GLU A 31 -2.23 4.28 -8.22
N PHE A 32 -1.49 5.14 -8.92
CA PHE A 32 -0.08 4.92 -9.24
C PHE A 32 0.77 6.08 -8.73
N VAL A 33 1.58 5.82 -7.70
CA VAL A 33 2.47 6.83 -7.12
C VAL A 33 3.93 6.47 -7.39
N PRO A 34 4.66 7.27 -8.20
CA PRO A 34 6.08 7.05 -8.44
C PRO A 34 6.90 7.37 -7.19
N VAL A 35 7.71 6.41 -6.73
CA VAL A 35 8.53 6.59 -5.51
C VAL A 35 10.00 6.17 -5.66
N SER A 36 10.84 6.83 -4.86
CA SER A 36 12.21 6.45 -4.55
C SER A 36 12.36 6.22 -3.04
N ALA A 37 12.50 4.95 -2.66
CA ALA A 37 12.74 4.59 -1.26
C ALA A 37 14.13 5.05 -0.75
N LYS A 38 15.08 5.34 -1.65
CA LYS A 38 16.43 5.77 -1.27
C LYS A 38 16.51 7.26 -0.97
N THR A 39 15.88 8.07 -1.82
CA THR A 39 15.90 9.55 -1.68
C THR A 39 14.72 10.05 -0.86
N GLY A 40 13.69 9.23 -0.67
CA GLY A 40 12.44 9.62 0.00
C GLY A 40 11.43 10.30 -0.94
N GLU A 41 11.77 10.47 -2.21
CA GLU A 41 10.91 11.12 -3.20
C GLU A 41 9.61 10.32 -3.42
N GLY A 42 8.48 11.03 -3.45
CA GLY A 42 7.14 10.46 -3.63
C GLY A 42 6.54 9.79 -2.41
N ILE A 43 7.27 9.66 -1.29
CA ILE A 43 6.72 9.03 -0.07
C ILE A 43 5.59 9.87 0.55
N SER A 44 5.74 11.19 0.60
CA SER A 44 4.68 12.08 1.11
C SER A 44 3.41 11.96 0.26
N THR A 45 3.56 11.99 -1.06
CA THR A 45 2.44 11.79 -2.00
C THR A 45 1.80 10.41 -1.82
N LEU A 46 2.59 9.35 -1.65
CA LEU A 46 2.06 8.01 -1.41
C LEU A 46 1.21 7.95 -0.14
N LEU A 47 1.69 8.57 0.93
CA LEU A 47 0.95 8.64 2.18
C LEU A 47 -0.37 9.40 2.02
N GLU A 48 -0.36 10.54 1.35
CA GLU A 48 -1.56 11.34 1.04
C GLU A 48 -2.57 10.54 0.22
N THR A 49 -2.10 9.84 -0.83
CA THR A 49 -2.96 8.97 -1.65
C THR A 49 -3.61 7.86 -0.82
N VAL A 50 -2.84 7.18 0.05
CA VAL A 50 -3.38 6.13 0.93
C VAL A 50 -4.46 6.67 1.86
N LEU A 51 -4.24 7.85 2.46
CA LEU A 51 -5.21 8.49 3.34
C LEU A 51 -6.49 8.85 2.58
N LEU A 52 -6.36 9.46 1.40
CA LEU A 52 -7.51 9.82 0.55
C LEU A 52 -8.30 8.58 0.12
N THR A 53 -7.62 7.50 -0.29
CA THR A 53 -8.30 6.25 -0.64
C THR A 53 -9.05 5.68 0.57
N ALA A 54 -8.45 5.68 1.76
CA ALA A 54 -9.09 5.20 2.98
C ALA A 54 -10.34 6.01 3.36
N GLU A 55 -10.31 7.33 3.14
CA GLU A 55 -11.47 8.21 3.32
C GLU A 55 -12.60 7.87 2.33
N ILE A 56 -12.27 7.71 1.04
CA ILE A 56 -13.24 7.32 0.00
C ILE A 56 -13.88 5.96 0.32
N MET A 57 -13.12 5.02 0.88
CA MET A 57 -13.61 3.69 1.26
C MET A 57 -14.53 3.69 2.48
N GLU A 58 -14.63 4.80 3.23
CA GLU A 58 -15.39 4.92 4.48
C GLU A 58 -15.18 3.74 5.44
N LEU A 59 -13.91 3.40 5.72
CA LEU A 59 -13.59 2.25 6.60
C LEU A 59 -14.21 2.43 8.00
N LYS A 60 -14.91 1.38 8.48
CA LYS A 60 -15.64 1.39 9.76
C LYS A 60 -15.21 0.23 10.65
N ALA A 61 -15.24 0.47 11.97
CA ALA A 61 -15.02 -0.54 13.00
C ALA A 61 -16.03 -0.36 14.14
N ASN A 62 -16.28 -1.44 14.89
CA ASN A 62 -17.14 -1.38 16.08
C ASN A 62 -16.28 -1.66 17.33
N PRO A 63 -16.03 -0.66 18.19
CA PRO A 63 -15.24 -0.85 19.41
C PRO A 63 -16.01 -1.55 20.54
N ASN A 64 -17.34 -1.67 20.46
CA ASN A 64 -18.20 -2.20 21.53
C ASN A 64 -18.50 -3.71 21.38
N ARG A 65 -18.08 -4.35 20.27
CA ARG A 65 -18.28 -5.79 20.05
C ARG A 65 -17.13 -6.61 20.63
N ARG A 66 -17.33 -7.92 20.78
CA ARG A 66 -16.23 -8.85 21.05
C ARG A 66 -15.16 -8.75 19.96
N ALA A 67 -13.90 -8.74 20.40
CA ALA A 67 -12.74 -8.68 19.54
C ALA A 67 -12.72 -9.86 18.56
N ARG A 68 -12.37 -9.57 17.31
CA ARG A 68 -12.14 -10.54 16.24
C ARG A 68 -10.96 -10.02 15.43
N GLY A 69 -9.99 -10.89 15.16
CA GLY A 69 -8.81 -10.58 14.37
C GLY A 69 -8.30 -11.83 13.65
N LEU A 70 -7.19 -11.66 12.94
CA LEU A 70 -6.45 -12.71 12.27
C LEU A 70 -5.02 -12.68 12.80
N VAL A 71 -4.39 -13.84 12.97
CA VAL A 71 -2.96 -13.93 13.29
C VAL A 71 -2.16 -13.78 12.00
N ILE A 72 -1.19 -12.89 12.00
CA ILE A 72 -0.25 -12.67 10.91
C ILE A 72 0.95 -13.59 11.10
N GLU A 73 1.55 -13.57 12.29
CA GLU A 73 2.75 -14.34 12.64
C GLU A 73 2.68 -14.88 14.08
N ALA A 74 3.35 -16.02 14.32
CA ALA A 74 3.48 -16.61 15.64
C ALA A 74 4.90 -17.13 15.88
N GLU A 75 5.44 -16.86 17.07
CA GLU A 75 6.80 -17.25 17.44
C GLU A 75 6.90 -17.64 18.92
N LEU A 76 8.02 -18.28 19.28
CA LEU A 76 8.35 -18.63 20.66
C LEU A 76 9.43 -17.69 21.18
N ASP A 77 9.03 -16.75 22.03
CA ASP A 77 9.98 -15.88 22.74
C ASP A 77 10.47 -16.55 24.03
N LYS A 78 11.78 -16.51 24.27
CA LYS A 78 12.40 -17.21 25.41
C LYS A 78 11.95 -16.68 26.78
N GLY A 79 11.52 -15.42 26.88
CA GLY A 79 11.08 -14.81 28.14
C GLY A 79 9.57 -14.73 28.28
N ARG A 80 8.85 -14.57 27.17
CA ARG A 80 7.40 -14.34 27.13
C ARG A 80 6.60 -15.59 26.76
N GLY A 81 7.26 -16.65 26.33
CA GLY A 81 6.60 -17.87 25.85
C GLY A 81 6.02 -17.66 24.44
N PRO A 82 4.96 -18.41 24.07
CA PRO A 82 4.34 -18.29 22.75
C PRO A 82 3.69 -16.91 22.58
N VAL A 83 4.06 -16.20 21.50
CA VAL A 83 3.52 -14.89 21.14
C VAL A 83 3.02 -14.89 19.69
N ALA A 84 2.06 -14.01 19.40
CA ALA A 84 1.50 -13.84 18.07
C ALA A 84 1.20 -12.36 17.78
N THR A 85 1.37 -11.95 16.52
CA THR A 85 1.03 -10.62 15.99
C THR A 85 0.01 -10.77 14.87
#